data_AF-I7CCU6-F1
#
_entry.id   AF-I7CCU6-F1
#
_cell.length_a   1.000
_cell.length_b   1.000
_cell.length_c   1.000
_cell.angle_alpha   90.00
_cell.angle_beta   90.00
_cell.angle_gamma   90.00
#
_symmetry.space_group_name_H-M   'P 1'
#
loop_
_entity.id
_entity.type
_entity.pdbx_description
1 polymer ?
#
loop_
_entity_poly.entity_id
_entity_poly.type
_entity_poly.pdbx_seq_one_letter_code
_entity_poly.pdbx_strand_id
1 'polypeptide(L)'
;MVYAATSPPGAMLEVLVHLEIDPEDFPTTMRLLRIELPDTVSQAQLPALQPGWSAQPELTRTLGNRFLDDGSALLLPVPSAIMPSTTNYLFNPRHPQAQSAKIQVEDFTPDSRLF
;
A
#
# COMPACT_ATOMS: atom_id res chain seq x y z
N MET A 1 3.56 -2.49 -9.90
CA MET A 1 3.12 -2.82 -8.53
C MET A 1 2.26 -1.69 -8.04
N VAL A 2 1.22 -1.97 -7.26
CA VAL A 2 0.39 -0.97 -6.61
C VAL A 2 0.60 -1.10 -5.10
N TYR A 3 0.87 0.02 -4.42
CA TYR A 3 0.94 0.08 -2.95
C TYR A 3 -0.41 0.58 -2.42
N ALA A 4 -1.01 -0.16 -1.50
CA ALA A 4 -2.33 0.13 -0.97
C ALA A 4 -2.34 0.01 0.57
N ALA A 5 -3.09 0.88 1.24
CA ALA A 5 -3.33 0.78 2.67
C ALA A 5 -4.67 0.07 2.95
N THR A 6 -4.85 -0.36 4.19
CA THR A 6 -6.11 -0.99 4.67
C THR A 6 -7.20 0.03 5.00
N SER A 7 -6.88 1.32 5.04
CA SER A 7 -7.83 2.40 5.31
C SER A 7 -7.49 3.68 4.53
N PRO A 8 -8.48 4.53 4.20
CA PRO A 8 -8.22 5.82 3.56
C PRO A 8 -7.26 6.73 4.34
N PRO A 9 -7.39 6.89 5.68
CA PRO A 9 -6.44 7.68 6.46
C PRO A 9 -5.02 7.10 6.42
N GLY A 10 -4.88 5.76 6.41
CA GLY A 10 -3.58 5.10 6.27
C GLY A 10 -2.91 5.42 4.93
N ALA A 11 -3.66 5.37 3.82
CA ALA A 11 -3.14 5.73 2.51
C ALA A 11 -2.68 7.19 2.46
N MET A 12 -3.47 8.09 3.05
CA MET A 12 -3.14 9.51 3.13
C MET A 12 -1.88 9.76 3.96
N LEU A 13 -1.76 9.14 5.15
CA LEU A 13 -0.60 9.28 6.02
C LEU A 13 0.68 8.80 5.34
N GLU A 14 0.62 7.66 4.66
CA GLU A 14 1.75 7.11 3.91
C GLU A 14 2.24 8.07 2.81
N VAL A 15 1.31 8.73 2.10
CA VAL A 15 1.64 9.72 1.06
C VAL A 15 2.24 10.99 1.66
N LEU A 16 1.59 11.59 2.66
CA LEU A 16 2.04 12.85 3.26
C LEU A 16 3.44 12.71 3.88
N VAL A 17 3.67 11.64 4.64
CA VAL A 17 4.95 11.44 5.35
C VAL A 17 6.08 11.04 4.40
N HIS A 18 5.88 10.07 3.49
CA HIS A 18 6.98 9.60 2.65
C HIS A 18 7.30 10.52 1.48
N LEU A 19 6.33 11.31 1.00
CA LEU A 19 6.57 12.28 -0.07
C LEU A 19 6.86 13.69 0.46
N GLU A 20 6.89 13.86 1.79
CA GLU A 20 7.10 15.15 2.46
C GLU A 20 6.17 16.24 1.90
N ILE A 21 4.91 15.87 1.64
CA ILE A 21 3.91 16.79 1.09
C ILE A 21 3.26 17.50 2.26
N ASP A 22 3.45 18.82 2.33
CA ASP A 22 2.64 19.66 3.18
C ASP A 22 1.19 19.56 2.73
N PRO A 23 0.24 19.43 3.64
CA PRO A 23 -1.08 19.04 3.17
C PRO A 23 -1.85 20.14 2.41
N GLU A 24 -1.43 21.40 2.57
CA GLU A 24 -1.91 22.52 1.74
C GLU A 24 -1.49 22.36 0.26
N ASP A 25 -0.40 21.65 0.00
CA ASP A 25 0.13 21.32 -1.32
C ASP A 25 -0.36 19.96 -1.83
N PHE A 26 -1.37 19.37 -1.19
CA PHE A 26 -1.88 18.06 -1.60
C PHE A 26 -2.41 18.11 -3.05
N PRO A 27 -1.86 17.31 -3.98
CA PRO A 27 -2.17 17.48 -5.40
C PRO A 27 -3.65 17.26 -5.70
N THR A 28 -4.29 18.21 -6.40
CA THR A 28 -5.70 18.10 -6.83
C THR A 28 -5.94 16.96 -7.82
N THR A 29 -4.88 16.39 -8.38
CA THR A 29 -4.90 15.19 -9.24
C THR A 29 -4.92 13.88 -8.46
N MET A 30 -4.67 13.91 -7.13
CA MET A 30 -4.79 12.71 -6.29
C MET A 30 -6.23 12.22 -6.27
N ARG A 31 -6.40 10.91 -6.31
CA ARG A 31 -7.69 10.24 -6.23
C ARG A 31 -7.58 9.14 -5.20
N LEU A 32 -8.60 9.04 -4.34
CA LEU A 32 -8.75 7.89 -3.47
C LEU A 32 -9.33 6.75 -4.30
N LEU A 33 -8.61 5.63 -4.37
CA LEU A 33 -9.10 4.42 -5.03
C LEU A 33 -9.51 3.42 -3.96
N ARG A 34 -10.79 3.03 -3.95
CA ARG A 34 -11.25 1.86 -3.20
C ARG A 34 -11.08 0.62 -4.06
N ILE A 35 -10.31 -0.33 -3.55
CA ILE A 35 -10.03 -1.62 -4.19
C ILE A 35 -10.75 -2.69 -3.37
N GLU A 36 -11.80 -3.28 -3.94
CA GLU A 36 -12.55 -4.37 -3.33
C GLU A 36 -12.11 -5.70 -3.96
N LEU A 37 -11.80 -6.68 -3.11
CA LEU A 37 -11.33 -8.00 -3.47
C LEU A 37 -12.18 -9.07 -2.75
N PRO A 38 -12.37 -10.27 -3.35
CA PRO A 38 -12.90 -11.41 -2.61
C PRO A 38 -11.98 -11.80 -1.45
N ASP A 39 -12.54 -12.25 -0.33
CA ASP A 39 -11.74 -12.73 0.83
C ASP A 39 -10.85 -13.94 0.49
N THR A 40 -11.14 -14.63 -0.61
CA THR A 40 -10.42 -15.82 -1.08
C THR A 40 -9.20 -15.51 -1.96
N VAL A 41 -8.81 -14.24 -2.12
CA VAL A 41 -7.62 -13.90 -2.91
C VAL A 41 -6.35 -14.42 -2.26
N SER A 42 -5.40 -14.83 -3.10
CA SER A 42 -4.11 -15.32 -2.65
C SER A 42 -3.28 -14.22 -2.00
N GLN A 43 -2.68 -14.55 -0.86
CA GLN A 43 -1.75 -13.69 -0.13
C GLN A 43 -0.45 -14.43 0.11
N ALA A 44 0.67 -13.82 -0.26
CA ALA A 44 1.98 -14.29 0.13
C ALA A 44 2.28 -13.93 1.59
N GLN A 45 3.25 -14.62 2.18
CA GLN A 45 3.69 -14.36 3.55
C GLN A 45 5.07 -13.74 3.56
N LEU A 46 5.21 -12.64 4.30
CA LEU A 46 6.50 -12.01 4.55
C LEU A 46 7.29 -12.82 5.58
N PRO A 47 8.62 -12.99 5.44
CA PRO A 47 9.45 -13.45 6.55
C PRO A 47 9.38 -12.49 7.75
N ALA A 48 9.68 -13.00 8.94
CA ALA A 48 9.77 -12.18 10.15
C ALA A 48 10.89 -11.13 9.98
N LEU A 49 10.52 -9.84 10.09
CA LEU A 49 11.46 -8.74 9.99
C LEU A 49 12.13 -8.48 11.33
N GLN A 50 13.44 -8.28 11.31
CA GLN A 50 14.22 -7.90 12.49
C GLN A 50 14.01 -6.41 12.82
N PRO A 51 14.24 -5.97 14.07
CA PRO A 51 14.26 -4.55 14.41
C PRO A 51 15.17 -3.74 13.48
N GLY A 52 14.73 -2.55 13.09
CA GLY A 52 15.47 -1.68 12.16
C GLY A 52 15.34 -2.04 10.68
N TRP A 53 14.45 -2.97 10.31
CA TRP A 53 14.18 -3.32 8.91
C TRP A 53 13.77 -2.11 8.04
N SER A 54 13.05 -1.14 8.62
CA SER A 54 12.53 0.02 7.89
C SER A 54 13.64 0.95 7.41
N ALA A 55 14.81 0.92 8.05
CA ALA A 55 16.00 1.67 7.64
C ALA A 55 16.88 0.91 6.62
N GLN A 56 16.41 -0.23 6.09
CA GLN A 56 17.15 -1.09 5.15
C GLN A 56 16.44 -1.18 3.80
N PRO A 57 16.63 -0.20 2.89
CA PRO A 57 15.96 -0.19 1.58
C PRO A 57 16.25 -1.42 0.73
N GLU A 58 17.47 -1.96 0.79
CA GLU A 58 17.85 -3.16 0.03
C GLU A 58 17.04 -4.38 0.46
N LEU A 59 16.76 -4.53 1.76
CA LEU A 59 15.96 -5.62 2.30
C LEU A 59 14.53 -5.54 1.78
N THR A 60 13.88 -4.39 1.93
CA THR A 60 12.47 -4.21 1.55
C THR A 60 12.27 -4.31 0.04
N ARG A 61 13.18 -3.74 -0.75
CA ARG A 61 13.17 -3.84 -2.22
C ARG A 61 13.38 -5.28 -2.68
N THR A 62 14.32 -6.01 -2.09
CA THR A 62 14.57 -7.42 -2.45
C THR A 62 13.35 -8.28 -2.20
N LEU A 63 12.69 -8.12 -1.04
CA LEU A 63 11.47 -8.86 -0.71
C LEU A 63 10.32 -8.53 -1.67
N GLY A 64 10.13 -7.24 -1.97
CA GLY A 64 9.10 -6.78 -2.92
C GLY A 64 9.34 -7.27 -4.35
N ASN A 65 10.59 -7.18 -4.84
CA ASN A 65 10.96 -7.67 -6.16
C ASN A 65 10.70 -9.17 -6.29
N ARG A 66 11.17 -9.96 -5.31
CA ARG A 66 10.94 -11.40 -5.30
C ARG A 66 9.45 -11.74 -5.35
N PHE A 67 8.62 -11.06 -4.57
CA PHE A 67 7.17 -11.27 -4.61
C PHE A 67 6.56 -11.01 -6.00
N LEU A 68 6.99 -9.92 -6.65
CA LEU A 68 6.49 -9.54 -7.98
C LEU A 68 6.96 -10.50 -9.07
N ASP A 69 8.20 -10.99 -8.97
CA ASP A 69 8.82 -11.90 -9.93
C ASP A 69 8.33 -13.35 -9.77
N ASP A 70 8.20 -13.83 -8.53
CA ASP A 70 7.67 -15.18 -8.23
C ASP A 70 6.21 -15.29 -8.68
N GLY A 71 5.42 -14.20 -8.57
CA GLY A 71 4.04 -14.14 -9.07
C GLY A 71 3.11 -15.19 -8.45
N SER A 72 3.41 -15.66 -7.23
CA SER A 72 2.71 -16.77 -6.56
C SER A 72 1.43 -16.35 -5.85
N ALA A 73 1.23 -15.05 -5.64
CA ALA A 73 0.03 -14.51 -5.01
C ALA A 73 -0.32 -13.11 -5.54
N LEU A 74 -1.57 -12.68 -5.33
CA LEU A 74 -2.04 -11.36 -5.70
C LEU A 74 -1.52 -10.27 -4.75
N LEU A 75 -1.54 -10.58 -3.45
CA LEU A 75 -1.26 -9.64 -2.38
C LEU A 75 -0.03 -10.06 -1.58
N LEU A 76 0.73 -9.09 -1.10
CA LEU A 76 1.72 -9.27 -0.04
C LEU A 76 1.44 -8.27 1.08
N PRO A 77 1.01 -8.72 2.27
CA PRO A 77 0.92 -7.88 3.45
C PRO A 77 2.33 -7.42 3.86
N VAL A 78 2.49 -6.11 4.10
CA VAL A 78 3.73 -5.49 4.58
C VAL A 78 3.43 -4.58 5.77
N PRO A 79 4.27 -4.56 6.81
CA PRO A 79 4.08 -3.63 7.93
C PRO A 79 4.30 -2.18 7.49
N SER A 80 3.54 -1.25 8.03
CA SER A 80 3.83 0.19 7.89
C SER A 80 5.13 0.52 8.63
N ALA A 81 5.97 1.35 8.02
CA ALA A 81 7.16 1.91 8.67
C ALA A 81 6.83 3.12 9.56
N ILE A 82 5.63 3.71 9.40
CA ILE A 82 5.18 4.90 10.12
C ILE A 82 4.39 4.49 11.36
N MET A 83 3.37 3.65 11.19
CA MET A 83 2.41 3.32 12.24
C MET A 83 2.59 1.89 12.76
N PRO A 84 2.75 1.70 14.08
CA PRO A 84 2.72 0.38 14.71
C PRO A 84 1.40 -0.36 14.43
N SER A 85 1.44 -1.69 14.42
CA SER A 85 0.26 -2.56 14.25
C SER A 85 -0.59 -2.24 13.01
N THR A 86 0.02 -1.63 11.99
CA THR A 86 -0.64 -1.23 10.75
C THR A 86 -0.04 -1.98 9.57
N THR A 87 -0.90 -2.47 8.68
CA THR A 87 -0.52 -3.26 7.50
C THR A 87 -0.92 -2.52 6.24
N ASN A 88 0.04 -2.43 5.31
CA ASN A 88 -0.16 -2.06 3.93
C ASN A 88 -0.02 -3.31 3.04
N TYR A 89 -0.29 -3.16 1.77
CA TYR A 89 -0.28 -4.26 0.81
C TYR A 89 0.46 -3.87 -0.46
N LEU A 90 1.32 -4.78 -0.93
CA LEU A 90 1.72 -4.80 -2.33
C LEU A 90 0.69 -5.59 -3.11
N PHE A 91 0.08 -4.97 -4.11
CA PHE A 91 -0.78 -5.60 -5.08
C PHE A 91 0.01 -5.84 -6.37
N ASN A 92 0.00 -7.08 -6.88
CA ASN A 92 0.65 -7.47 -8.11
C ASN A 92 -0.34 -7.47 -9.30
N PRO A 93 -0.33 -6.45 -10.18
CA PRO A 93 -1.28 -6.39 -11.31
C PRO A 93 -1.04 -7.46 -12.38
N ARG A 94 0.14 -8.12 -12.37
CA ARG A 94 0.48 -9.20 -13.32
C ARG A 94 -0.11 -10.54 -12.91
N HIS A 95 -0.61 -10.66 -11.67
CA HIS A 95 -1.19 -11.91 -11.17
C HIS A 95 -2.61 -12.13 -11.76
N PRO A 96 -3.00 -13.36 -12.15
CA PRO A 96 -4.32 -13.62 -12.75
C PRO A 96 -5.51 -13.25 -11.86
N GLN A 97 -5.36 -13.28 -10.54
CA GLN A 97 -6.43 -12.84 -9.65
C GLN A 97 -6.62 -11.31 -9.62
N ALA A 98 -5.74 -10.52 -10.23
CA ALA A 98 -5.89 -9.06 -10.28
C ALA A 98 -7.17 -8.64 -11.03
N GLN A 99 -7.65 -9.48 -11.95
CA GLN A 99 -8.91 -9.25 -12.67
C GLN A 99 -10.16 -9.37 -11.78
N SER A 100 -10.04 -9.93 -10.57
CA SER A 100 -11.14 -9.99 -9.60
C SER A 100 -11.33 -8.69 -8.81
N ALA A 101 -10.40 -7.73 -8.93
CA ALA A 101 -10.48 -6.45 -8.26
C ALA A 101 -11.61 -5.58 -8.83
N LYS A 102 -12.50 -5.09 -7.97
CA LYS A 102 -13.41 -4.00 -8.31
C LYS A 102 -12.79 -2.70 -7.80
N ILE A 103 -12.63 -1.75 -8.70
CA ILE A 103 -12.01 -0.46 -8.41
C ILE A 103 -13.05 0.63 -8.59
N GLN A 104 -13.18 1.49 -7.59
CA GLN A 104 -13.97 2.70 -7.66
C GLN A 104 -13.13 3.89 -7.21
N VAL A 105 -13.30 5.01 -7.90
CA VAL A 105 -12.73 6.28 -7.46
C VAL A 105 -13.69 6.89 -6.44
N GLU A 106 -13.16 7.27 -5.30
CA GLU A 106 -13.89 8.03 -4.29
C GLU A 106 -13.41 9.47 -4.35
N ASP A 107 -14.36 10.39 -4.50
CA ASP A 107 -14.06 11.81 -4.43
C ASP A 107 -13.61 12.13 -3.01
N PHE A 108 -12.33 12.49 -2.88
CA PHE A 108 -11.72 12.85 -1.63
C PHE A 108 -11.24 14.30 -1.74
N THR A 109 -11.82 15.15 -0.89
CA THR A 109 -11.28 16.49 -0.65
C THR A 109 -10.66 16.46 0.74
N PRO A 110 -9.34 16.66 0.86
CA PRO A 110 -8.70 16.81 2.15
C PRO A 110 -9.41 17.88 2.99
N ASP A 111 -9.83 17.54 4.22
CA ASP A 111 -10.52 18.49 5.10
C ASP A 111 -9.55 19.62 5.49
N SER A 112 -9.94 20.87 5.28
CA SER A 112 -9.12 22.04 5.61
C SER A 112 -8.82 22.20 7.10
N ARG A 113 -9.41 21.38 7.99
CA ARG A 113 -9.13 21.34 9.44
C ARG A 113 -8.09 20.29 9.82
N LEU A 114 -7.71 19.40 8.91
CA LEU A 114 -6.54 18.55 9.11
C LEU A 114 -5.25 19.37 8.97
N PHE A 115 -5.35 20.65 8.58
CA PHE A 115 -4.28 21.57 8.18
C PHE A 115 -4.43 22.91 8.90
#